data_AF-R7C6D3-F1
#
_entry.id   AF-R7C6D3-F1
#
_cell.length_a   1.000
_cell.length_b   1.000
_cell.length_c   1.000
_cell.angle_alpha   90.00
_cell.angle_beta   90.00
_cell.angle_gamma   90.00
#
_symmetry.space_group_name_H-M   'P 1'
#
loop_
_entity.id
_entity.type
_entity.pdbx_description
1 polymer ?
#
loop_
_entity_poly.entity_id
_entity_poly.type
_entity_poly.pdbx_seq_one_letter_code
_entity_poly.pdbx_strand_id
1 'polypeptide(L)'
;MKRKIYTPLLLTALFMSTLSQTVPGTTANAAKKPALSKTKISVYTGKKAKISIKKIAKKTKVTWKLGNKKVAKIVKQKKTGKPYAVIQGAKKGKTTLLARYKQGKKIRKLSCRITVLAAKKATPQKNAAVPSSTALPSQAPNRAPAITPTTVPTATPTPTWVTTWGTAEEKCDVTSNAMPQIALEDSTVRQVIKVTTTGSKIRFRLSNQYGGRDVTIKSMHIAKQVKASNPEINTDTDATVTFEGKENFIIPKGKVIQTDAIDFPVEALENVAISTFFGETPTTNITGHRGARATTYQVSGNQVSANTFSNYKTTTSWFFLADASLLSASGSKAVVCFGDSITDGYGTDATYLGKKPDSYTRWGDYFAKRLKANKGTENVSVINEGIGSNSILGSYPTDAGKDRFNRDLLEHDGVAYCIILFGVNDLNKLQNTDKYNLLLPEYQKMIETCLKNNIKVYGAPILPFGTSSYYNENSEKVRQLINQWMRSSESCVDGIIDFENAVADPANPQNLLAKYTNKDDGIHPYNGYQVMANAIDLNLFQ
;
A
#
# COMPACT_ATOMS: atom_id res chain seq x y z
N MET A 1 62.90 -39.44 30.03
CA MET A 1 62.91 -40.88 29.68
C MET A 1 61.89 -41.14 28.58
N LYS A 2 62.40 -41.61 27.44
CA LYS A 2 61.81 -42.43 26.34
C LYS A 2 60.34 -42.27 25.89
N ARG A 3 60.22 -41.80 24.63
CA ARG A 3 59.16 -42.10 23.63
C ARG A 3 58.84 -43.61 23.54
N LYS A 4 57.59 -43.95 23.20
CA LYS A 4 57.27 -45.07 22.29
C LYS A 4 55.99 -44.80 21.48
N ILE A 5 56.17 -44.83 20.17
CA ILE A 5 55.17 -45.08 19.12
C ILE A 5 54.93 -46.60 19.11
N TYR A 6 53.70 -47.10 18.88
CA TYR A 6 53.48 -48.35 18.12
C TYR A 6 52.04 -48.49 17.57
N THR A 7 52.01 -49.03 16.37
CA THR A 7 50.97 -49.41 15.41
C THR A 7 49.99 -50.49 15.92
N PRO A 8 48.84 -50.69 15.23
CA PRO A 8 48.53 -52.03 14.69
C PRO A 8 48.01 -51.93 13.23
N LEU A 9 48.51 -52.71 12.27
CA LEU A 9 48.28 -54.14 11.95
C LEU A 9 46.85 -54.47 11.50
N LEU A 10 46.76 -54.89 10.22
CA LEU A 10 45.61 -55.46 9.51
C LEU A 10 45.01 -56.67 10.24
N LEU A 11 43.68 -56.77 10.22
CA LEU A 11 42.98 -58.06 10.13
C LEU A 11 41.81 -57.94 9.14
N THR A 12 41.90 -58.72 8.07
CA THR A 12 40.86 -58.95 7.07
C THR A 12 39.83 -59.96 7.59
N ALA A 13 38.54 -59.64 7.51
CA ALA A 13 37.49 -60.64 7.40
C ALA A 13 36.26 -60.05 6.67
N LEU A 14 35.97 -60.64 5.51
CA LEU A 14 34.76 -60.45 4.71
C LEU A 14 33.50 -60.76 5.52
N PHE A 15 32.46 -59.95 5.39
CA PHE A 15 31.09 -60.45 5.23
C PHE A 15 30.29 -59.50 4.34
N MET A 16 29.86 -60.03 3.19
CA MET A 16 28.91 -59.40 2.28
C MET A 16 27.53 -59.32 2.94
N SER A 17 26.92 -58.14 2.93
CA SER A 17 25.47 -58.01 2.82
C SER A 17 25.13 -56.78 1.98
N THR A 18 24.49 -57.06 0.85
CA THR A 18 24.02 -56.09 -0.13
C THR A 18 22.82 -55.33 0.44
N LEU A 19 23.00 -54.06 0.82
CA LEU A 19 21.89 -53.11 0.92
C LEU A 19 21.97 -52.09 -0.22
N SER A 20 21.02 -52.23 -1.13
CA SER A 20 20.67 -51.27 -2.18
C SER A 20 20.40 -49.89 -1.57
N GLN A 21 21.28 -48.92 -1.83
CA GLN A 21 20.98 -47.52 -1.60
C GLN A 21 20.12 -47.00 -2.75
N THR A 22 18.89 -46.67 -2.43
CA THR A 22 17.96 -45.95 -3.31
C THR A 22 18.48 -44.53 -3.54
N VAL A 23 18.99 -44.28 -4.75
CA VAL A 23 19.26 -42.93 -5.24
C VAL A 23 17.91 -42.23 -5.49
N PRO A 24 17.64 -41.05 -4.93
CA PRO A 24 16.43 -40.30 -5.28
C PRO A 24 16.44 -39.94 -6.76
N GLY A 25 15.45 -40.44 -7.48
CA GLY A 25 15.25 -40.18 -8.90
C GLY A 25 15.18 -38.68 -9.19
N THR A 26 16.04 -38.22 -10.10
CA THR A 26 15.92 -36.92 -10.74
C THR A 26 14.64 -36.89 -11.55
N THR A 27 13.59 -36.26 -11.01
CA THR A 27 12.42 -35.90 -11.80
C THR A 27 12.86 -34.84 -12.83
N ALA A 28 13.01 -35.28 -14.08
CA ALA A 28 13.22 -34.40 -15.21
C ALA A 28 12.02 -33.42 -15.29
N ASN A 29 12.25 -32.18 -14.86
CA ASN A 29 11.31 -31.07 -14.98
C ASN A 29 10.89 -30.94 -16.45
N ALA A 30 9.67 -31.37 -16.79
CA ALA A 30 9.11 -31.16 -18.12
C ALA A 30 9.11 -29.67 -18.45
N ALA A 31 9.93 -29.26 -19.43
CA ALA A 31 10.05 -27.87 -19.83
C ALA A 31 8.67 -27.29 -20.22
N LYS A 32 8.19 -26.32 -19.44
CA LYS A 32 6.88 -25.66 -19.63
C LYS A 32 6.77 -25.12 -21.08
N LYS A 33 5.67 -25.48 -21.77
CA LYS A 33 5.43 -25.14 -23.20
C LYS A 33 5.47 -23.62 -23.48
N PRO A 34 5.94 -23.18 -24.66
CA PRO A 34 5.91 -21.76 -25.06
C PRO A 34 4.49 -21.17 -25.02
N ALA A 35 4.36 -19.95 -24.49
CA ALA A 35 3.07 -19.26 -24.33
C ALA A 35 3.19 -17.75 -24.59
N LEU A 36 2.12 -17.12 -25.09
CA LEU A 36 2.07 -15.67 -25.25
C LEU A 36 1.93 -14.98 -23.88
N SER A 37 2.47 -13.77 -23.76
CA SER A 37 2.29 -12.93 -22.57
C SER A 37 0.82 -12.55 -22.33
N LYS A 38 0.02 -12.48 -23.39
CA LYS A 38 -1.42 -12.20 -23.39
C LYS A 38 -2.10 -12.96 -24.54
N THR A 39 -3.23 -13.62 -24.26
CA THR A 39 -4.07 -14.29 -25.28
C THR A 39 -5.22 -13.41 -25.78
N LYS A 40 -5.50 -12.31 -25.08
CA LYS A 40 -6.45 -11.25 -25.46
C LYS A 40 -5.90 -9.87 -25.06
N ILE A 41 -6.15 -8.83 -25.84
CA ILE A 41 -5.77 -7.45 -25.53
C ILE A 41 -6.72 -6.43 -26.17
N SER A 42 -6.97 -5.33 -25.46
CA SER A 42 -7.67 -4.15 -25.98
C SER A 42 -6.68 -2.99 -26.16
N VAL A 43 -6.77 -2.28 -27.29
CA VAL A 43 -5.91 -1.11 -27.59
C VAL A 43 -6.75 0.01 -28.23
N TYR A 44 -6.53 1.26 -27.85
CA TYR A 44 -7.20 2.38 -28.50
C TYR A 44 -6.58 2.69 -29.87
N THR A 45 -7.38 3.22 -30.79
CA THR A 45 -6.90 3.70 -32.10
C THR A 45 -5.76 4.71 -31.88
N GLY A 46 -4.63 4.51 -32.56
CA GLY A 46 -3.40 5.30 -32.42
C GLY A 46 -2.43 4.81 -31.33
N LYS A 47 -2.87 4.04 -30.33
CA LYS A 47 -2.03 3.56 -29.22
C LYS A 47 -1.34 2.23 -29.55
N LYS A 48 -0.22 1.95 -28.85
CA LYS A 48 0.64 0.78 -29.07
C LYS A 48 0.53 -0.20 -27.90
N ALA A 49 0.71 -1.49 -28.16
CA ALA A 49 0.79 -2.54 -27.14
C ALA A 49 1.80 -3.63 -27.54
N LYS A 50 2.50 -4.23 -26.56
CA LYS A 50 3.52 -5.25 -26.80
C LYS A 50 3.03 -6.64 -26.39
N ILE A 51 3.25 -7.62 -27.25
CA ILE A 51 2.96 -9.05 -27.02
C ILE A 51 4.27 -9.82 -27.17
N SER A 52 4.68 -10.57 -26.15
CA SER A 52 5.90 -11.39 -26.16
C SER A 52 5.57 -12.88 -26.03
N ILE A 53 6.52 -13.74 -26.37
CA ILE A 53 6.43 -15.18 -26.07
C ILE A 53 7.35 -15.49 -24.89
N LYS A 54 6.78 -16.10 -23.85
CA LYS A 54 7.48 -16.64 -22.69
C LYS A 54 7.83 -18.11 -22.95
N LYS A 55 8.88 -18.61 -22.28
CA LYS A 55 9.24 -20.04 -22.25
C LYS A 55 9.54 -20.64 -23.64
N ILE A 56 10.15 -19.85 -24.52
CA ILE A 56 10.61 -20.27 -25.85
C ILE A 56 12.14 -20.33 -25.85
N ALA A 57 12.72 -21.36 -26.50
CA ALA A 57 14.17 -21.51 -26.53
C ALA A 57 14.84 -20.33 -27.27
N LYS A 58 16.00 -19.88 -26.76
CA LYS A 58 16.68 -18.65 -27.25
C LYS A 58 16.95 -18.66 -28.76
N LYS A 59 17.25 -19.83 -29.34
CA LYS A 59 17.54 -20.01 -30.78
C LYS A 59 16.28 -20.14 -31.65
N THR A 60 15.08 -20.27 -31.08
CA THR A 60 13.85 -20.45 -31.85
C THR A 60 13.40 -19.14 -32.51
N LYS A 61 13.28 -19.17 -33.84
CA LYS A 61 12.78 -18.04 -34.64
C LYS A 61 11.25 -18.05 -34.71
N VAL A 62 10.65 -16.89 -34.44
CA VAL A 62 9.21 -16.63 -34.46
C VAL A 62 8.85 -15.72 -35.62
N THR A 63 7.76 -16.05 -36.30
CA THR A 63 7.14 -15.20 -37.32
C THR A 63 5.80 -14.69 -36.83
N TRP A 64 5.60 -13.37 -36.90
CA TRP A 64 4.36 -12.71 -36.48
C TRP A 64 3.51 -12.36 -37.70
N LYS A 65 2.22 -12.71 -37.66
CA LYS A 65 1.25 -12.39 -38.71
C LYS A 65 -0.03 -11.85 -38.10
N LEU A 66 -0.52 -10.74 -38.63
CA LEU A 66 -1.76 -10.10 -38.17
C LEU A 66 -2.89 -10.43 -39.16
N GLY A 67 -4.06 -10.82 -38.65
CA GLY A 67 -5.19 -11.28 -39.46
C GLY A 67 -5.77 -10.17 -40.33
N ASN A 68 -6.22 -9.07 -39.71
CA ASN A 68 -6.73 -7.88 -40.39
C ASN A 68 -5.83 -6.65 -40.14
N LYS A 69 -5.00 -6.30 -41.14
CA LYS A 69 -4.06 -5.17 -41.09
C LYS A 69 -4.74 -3.79 -41.14
N LYS A 70 -6.02 -3.70 -41.52
CA LYS A 70 -6.80 -2.45 -41.46
C LYS A 70 -7.19 -2.09 -40.02
N VAL A 71 -7.33 -3.09 -39.15
CA VAL A 71 -7.69 -2.91 -37.72
C VAL A 71 -6.47 -2.59 -36.87
N ALA A 72 -5.34 -3.28 -37.06
CA ALA A 72 -4.10 -3.02 -36.32
C ALA A 72 -2.86 -3.26 -37.19
N LYS A 73 -1.74 -2.62 -36.85
CA LYS A 73 -0.44 -2.75 -37.55
C LYS A 73 0.63 -3.28 -36.61
N ILE A 74 1.55 -4.12 -37.11
CA ILE A 74 2.77 -4.48 -36.37
C ILE A 74 3.82 -3.40 -36.66
N VAL A 75 4.18 -2.62 -35.65
CA VAL A 75 5.09 -1.46 -35.79
C VAL A 75 6.53 -1.76 -35.37
N LYS A 76 6.74 -2.80 -34.56
CA LYS A 76 8.07 -3.28 -34.16
C LYS A 76 7.99 -4.77 -33.86
N GLN A 77 9.01 -5.55 -34.19
CA GLN A 77 9.04 -6.96 -33.84
C GLN A 77 10.48 -7.47 -33.63
N LYS A 78 10.61 -8.43 -32.71
CA LYS A 78 11.83 -9.22 -32.49
C LYS A 78 11.50 -10.70 -32.73
N LYS A 79 12.32 -11.39 -33.53
CA LYS A 79 12.03 -12.75 -34.01
C LYS A 79 12.75 -13.86 -33.21
N THR A 80 13.82 -13.57 -32.47
CA THR A 80 14.64 -14.57 -31.75
C THR A 80 15.04 -14.08 -30.35
N GLY A 81 15.57 -14.98 -29.51
CA GLY A 81 15.96 -14.68 -28.12
C GLY A 81 14.76 -14.47 -27.21
N LYS A 82 14.30 -13.23 -27.09
CA LYS A 82 13.04 -12.83 -26.41
C LYS A 82 12.06 -12.26 -27.45
N PRO A 83 11.42 -13.10 -28.27
CA PRO A 83 10.61 -12.63 -29.38
C PRO A 83 9.36 -11.87 -28.91
N TYR A 84 9.06 -10.75 -29.58
CA TYR A 84 7.89 -9.91 -29.30
C TYR A 84 7.40 -9.22 -30.58
N ALA A 85 6.15 -8.76 -30.55
CA ALA A 85 5.57 -7.84 -31.53
C ALA A 85 4.89 -6.68 -30.80
N VAL A 86 5.11 -5.46 -31.29
CA VAL A 86 4.41 -4.25 -30.88
C VAL A 86 3.34 -3.97 -31.92
N ILE A 87 2.08 -3.98 -31.50
CA ILE A 87 0.91 -3.68 -32.32
C ILE A 87 0.43 -2.26 -32.05
N GLN A 88 0.02 -1.54 -33.08
CA GLN A 88 -0.65 -0.24 -32.98
C GLN A 88 -2.08 -0.37 -33.49
N GLY A 89 -3.05 0.13 -32.72
CA GLY A 89 -4.45 0.19 -33.16
C GLY A 89 -4.61 1.17 -34.33
N ALA A 90 -5.21 0.73 -35.44
CA ALA A 90 -5.38 1.53 -36.65
C ALA A 90 -6.84 1.94 -36.90
N LYS A 91 -7.80 1.04 -36.63
CA LYS A 91 -9.25 1.32 -36.74
C LYS A 91 -10.02 0.48 -35.75
N LYS A 92 -11.13 1.02 -35.19
CA LYS A 92 -12.05 0.26 -34.33
C LYS A 92 -12.45 -1.06 -34.99
N GLY A 93 -12.31 -2.18 -34.27
CA GLY A 93 -12.60 -3.51 -34.79
C GLY A 93 -11.89 -4.62 -34.02
N LYS A 94 -12.08 -5.87 -34.44
CA LYS A 94 -11.40 -7.04 -33.87
C LYS A 94 -10.45 -7.66 -34.90
N THR A 95 -9.30 -8.16 -34.45
CA THR A 95 -8.31 -8.86 -35.27
C THR A 95 -7.53 -9.86 -34.43
N THR A 96 -6.71 -10.71 -35.03
CA THR A 96 -5.91 -11.71 -34.32
C THR A 96 -4.45 -11.58 -34.72
N LEU A 97 -3.55 -11.59 -33.73
CA LEU A 97 -2.12 -11.73 -33.95
C LEU A 97 -1.73 -13.20 -33.77
N LEU A 98 -1.06 -13.76 -34.78
CA LEU A 98 -0.55 -15.12 -34.81
C LEU A 98 0.97 -15.11 -34.70
N ALA A 99 1.51 -15.89 -33.77
CA ALA A 99 2.93 -16.16 -33.64
C ALA A 99 3.22 -17.61 -34.05
N ARG A 100 4.05 -17.81 -35.08
CA ARG A 100 4.42 -19.12 -35.62
C ARG A 100 5.87 -19.44 -35.28
N TYR A 101 6.13 -20.65 -34.78
CA TYR A 101 7.48 -21.10 -34.46
C TYR A 101 7.65 -22.60 -34.74
N LYS A 102 8.88 -23.05 -35.02
CA LYS A 102 9.21 -24.47 -35.17
C LYS A 102 9.55 -25.09 -33.82
N GLN A 103 9.01 -26.28 -33.55
CA GLN A 103 9.37 -27.11 -32.41
C GLN A 103 9.63 -28.53 -32.94
N GLY A 104 10.91 -28.90 -33.05
CA GLY A 104 11.32 -30.04 -33.88
C GLY A 104 10.92 -29.85 -35.34
N LYS A 105 10.37 -30.89 -35.97
CA LYS A 105 9.87 -30.85 -37.36
C LYS A 105 8.49 -30.19 -37.52
N LYS A 106 7.77 -29.88 -36.42
CA LYS A 106 6.39 -29.34 -36.46
C LYS A 106 6.34 -27.81 -36.31
N ILE A 107 5.47 -27.15 -37.06
CA ILE A 107 5.16 -25.70 -36.89
C ILE A 107 4.02 -25.55 -35.88
N ARG A 108 4.28 -24.85 -34.78
CA ARG A 108 3.29 -24.50 -33.76
C ARG A 108 2.82 -23.05 -33.94
N LYS A 109 1.60 -22.76 -33.49
CA LYS A 109 0.96 -21.44 -33.59
C LYS A 109 0.43 -21.03 -32.22
N LEU A 110 0.65 -19.79 -31.84
CA LEU A 110 0.00 -19.13 -30.70
C LEU A 110 -0.82 -17.96 -31.22
N SER A 111 -1.98 -17.70 -30.62
CA SER A 111 -2.89 -16.64 -31.06
C SER A 111 -3.22 -15.66 -29.93
N CYS A 112 -3.30 -14.37 -30.28
CA CYS A 112 -3.76 -13.31 -29.40
C CYS A 112 -4.92 -12.58 -30.08
N ARG A 113 -6.08 -12.51 -29.43
CA ARG A 113 -7.24 -11.72 -29.89
C ARG A 113 -7.00 -10.25 -29.55
N ILE A 114 -7.15 -9.36 -30.54
CA ILE A 114 -6.95 -7.92 -30.41
C ILE A 114 -8.29 -7.22 -30.65
N THR A 115 -8.73 -6.42 -29.69
CA THR A 115 -9.87 -5.51 -29.82
C THR A 115 -9.33 -4.09 -29.91
N VAL A 116 -9.60 -3.40 -31.02
CA VAL A 116 -9.25 -1.98 -31.18
C VAL A 116 -10.47 -1.13 -30.87
N LEU A 117 -10.34 -0.23 -29.90
CA LEU A 117 -11.37 0.72 -29.47
C LEU A 117 -11.21 2.04 -30.24
N ALA A 118 -12.31 2.76 -30.48
CA ALA A 118 -12.25 4.10 -31.06
C ALA A 118 -11.45 5.03 -30.14
N ALA A 119 -10.68 5.97 -30.71
CA ALA A 119 -10.04 7.01 -29.91
C ALA A 119 -11.12 7.79 -29.13
N LYS A 120 -10.92 8.00 -27.82
CA LYS A 120 -11.79 8.90 -27.05
C LYS A 120 -11.69 10.29 -27.69
N LYS A 121 -12.77 10.78 -28.32
CA LYS A 121 -12.91 12.20 -28.61
C LYS A 121 -13.02 12.91 -27.27
N ALA A 122 -12.15 13.88 -27.01
CA ALA A 122 -12.38 14.85 -25.96
C ALA A 122 -13.67 15.60 -26.31
N THR A 123 -14.69 15.51 -25.47
CA THR A 123 -15.93 16.25 -25.66
C THR A 123 -15.76 17.63 -25.03
N PRO A 124 -15.96 18.74 -25.76
CA PRO A 124 -16.03 20.07 -25.16
C PRO A 124 -17.30 20.18 -24.32
N GLN A 125 -17.14 20.73 -23.12
CA GLN A 125 -18.22 21.12 -22.22
C GLN A 125 -19.07 22.20 -22.90
N LYS A 126 -20.35 21.92 -23.14
CA LYS A 126 -21.31 22.87 -23.74
C LYS A 126 -22.25 23.38 -22.65
N ASN A 127 -22.28 24.70 -22.50
CA ASN A 127 -23.19 25.43 -21.63
C ASN A 127 -24.65 25.13 -21.94
N ALA A 128 -25.46 25.09 -20.88
CA ALA A 128 -26.90 24.94 -20.93
C ALA A 128 -27.57 26.12 -21.64
N ALA A 129 -28.60 25.83 -22.44
CA ALA A 129 -29.54 26.81 -22.97
C ALA A 129 -30.98 26.38 -22.62
N VAL A 130 -31.76 27.40 -22.30
CA VAL A 130 -33.17 27.44 -21.85
C VAL A 130 -34.13 26.82 -22.89
N PRO A 131 -35.25 26.16 -22.50
CA PRO A 131 -36.19 25.60 -23.45
C PRO A 131 -37.15 26.66 -24.01
N SER A 132 -37.40 26.61 -25.31
CA SER A 132 -38.50 27.33 -25.98
C SER A 132 -39.55 26.33 -26.43
N SER A 133 -40.81 26.63 -26.10
CA SER A 133 -42.01 25.90 -26.44
C SER A 133 -42.35 25.99 -27.93
N THR A 134 -42.79 24.88 -28.52
CA THR A 134 -43.77 24.91 -29.63
C THR A 134 -44.53 23.59 -29.67
N ALA A 135 -45.85 23.69 -29.78
CA ALA A 135 -46.82 22.62 -29.76
C ALA A 135 -47.22 22.15 -31.18
N LEU A 136 -48.04 21.08 -31.18
CA LEU A 136 -48.87 20.46 -32.24
C LEU A 136 -48.27 19.25 -33.01
N PRO A 137 -49.11 18.32 -33.54
CA PRO A 137 -50.42 17.84 -33.05
C PRO A 137 -50.51 16.29 -32.95
N SER A 138 -51.58 15.89 -32.25
CA SER A 138 -52.08 14.54 -32.00
C SER A 138 -52.22 13.63 -33.24
N GLN A 139 -51.75 12.39 -33.13
CA GLN A 139 -52.24 11.24 -33.92
C GLN A 139 -52.71 10.14 -32.96
N ALA A 140 -53.86 9.55 -33.32
CA ALA A 140 -54.66 8.62 -32.52
C ALA A 140 -53.99 7.26 -32.26
N PRO A 141 -54.35 6.55 -31.17
CA PRO A 141 -53.61 5.39 -30.68
C PRO A 141 -54.09 4.07 -31.32
N ASN A 142 -53.14 3.27 -31.83
CA ASN A 142 -53.36 1.84 -32.07
C ASN A 142 -52.73 1.06 -30.93
N ARG A 143 -53.53 0.65 -29.94
CA ARG A 143 -53.06 0.05 -28.68
C ARG A 143 -53.03 -1.48 -28.81
N ALA A 144 -51.86 -2.04 -29.11
CA ALA A 144 -51.53 -3.41 -28.71
C ALA A 144 -51.15 -3.40 -27.21
N PRO A 145 -51.56 -4.40 -26.40
CA PRO A 145 -51.18 -4.46 -24.99
C PRO A 145 -49.66 -4.64 -24.86
N ALA A 146 -48.99 -3.60 -24.37
CA ALA A 146 -47.58 -3.63 -24.04
C ALA A 146 -47.35 -4.56 -22.84
N ILE A 147 -46.54 -5.59 -23.04
CA ILE A 147 -46.04 -6.45 -21.97
C ILE A 147 -45.07 -5.57 -21.17
N THR A 148 -45.48 -5.08 -20.00
CA THR A 148 -44.61 -4.31 -19.13
C THR A 148 -43.52 -5.24 -18.59
N PRO A 149 -42.22 -5.03 -18.90
CA PRO A 149 -41.17 -5.84 -18.30
C PRO A 149 -41.16 -5.56 -16.79
N THR A 150 -41.36 -6.60 -16.00
CA THR A 150 -41.19 -6.55 -14.55
C THR A 150 -39.78 -6.03 -14.26
N THR A 151 -39.68 -4.86 -13.64
CA THR A 151 -38.42 -4.29 -13.20
C THR A 151 -37.80 -5.25 -12.18
N VAL A 152 -36.71 -5.91 -12.56
CA VAL A 152 -35.88 -6.68 -11.62
C VAL A 152 -35.47 -5.72 -10.49
N PRO A 153 -35.68 -6.06 -9.21
CA PRO A 153 -35.25 -5.20 -8.11
C PRO A 153 -33.77 -4.89 -8.28
N THR A 154 -33.44 -3.60 -8.35
CA THR A 154 -32.04 -3.18 -8.30
C THR A 154 -31.56 -3.53 -6.90
N ALA A 155 -30.64 -4.49 -6.79
CA ALA A 155 -30.05 -4.87 -5.52
C ALA A 155 -29.56 -3.59 -4.81
N THR A 156 -30.11 -3.32 -3.63
CA THR A 156 -29.69 -2.16 -2.84
C THR A 156 -28.20 -2.28 -2.60
N PRO A 157 -27.38 -1.26 -2.95
CA PRO A 157 -25.95 -1.32 -2.77
C PRO A 157 -25.63 -1.54 -1.30
N THR A 158 -25.12 -2.73 -0.96
CA THR A 158 -24.78 -3.07 0.43
C THR A 158 -23.53 -2.31 0.85
N PRO A 159 -23.55 -1.61 2.00
CA PRO A 159 -22.37 -1.02 2.60
C PRO A 159 -21.26 -2.05 2.82
N THR A 160 -20.01 -1.61 2.76
CA THR A 160 -18.82 -2.46 2.94
C THR A 160 -17.89 -1.87 3.97
N TRP A 161 -17.23 -2.72 4.75
CA TRP A 161 -16.14 -2.30 5.63
C TRP A 161 -14.96 -1.79 4.80
N VAL A 162 -14.44 -0.63 5.17
CA VAL A 162 -13.23 -0.04 4.58
C VAL A 162 -12.41 0.57 5.69
N THR A 163 -11.12 0.25 5.74
CA THR A 163 -10.20 0.83 6.71
C THR A 163 -10.09 2.34 6.45
N THR A 164 -10.45 3.14 7.45
CA THR A 164 -10.49 4.62 7.38
C THR A 164 -9.21 5.26 7.92
N TRP A 165 -8.50 4.52 8.76
CA TRP A 165 -7.28 4.95 9.42
C TRP A 165 -6.51 3.69 9.82
N GLY A 166 -5.18 3.74 9.75
CA GLY A 166 -4.31 2.68 10.24
C GLY A 166 -2.89 3.21 10.42
N THR A 167 -2.09 2.44 11.16
CA THR A 167 -0.68 2.76 11.44
C THR A 167 0.18 1.51 11.36
N ALA A 168 1.40 1.66 10.88
CA ALA A 168 2.36 0.58 10.87
C ALA A 168 2.85 0.27 12.28
N GLU A 169 2.82 -1.00 12.65
CA GLU A 169 3.12 -1.43 14.01
C GLU A 169 4.62 -1.70 14.20
N GLU A 170 5.11 -1.29 15.38
CA GLU A 170 6.48 -1.37 15.85
C GLU A 170 6.55 -2.02 17.24
N LYS A 171 7.74 -2.54 17.58
CA LYS A 171 8.10 -2.96 18.94
C LYS A 171 8.56 -1.72 19.71
N CYS A 172 7.84 -1.37 20.76
CA CYS A 172 8.16 -0.24 21.61
C CYS A 172 8.52 -0.73 23.02
N ASP A 173 9.66 -0.31 23.56
CA ASP A 173 10.04 -0.61 24.95
C ASP A 173 9.77 0.59 25.86
N VAL A 174 9.33 0.33 27.11
CA VAL A 174 9.28 1.34 28.17
C VAL A 174 10.71 1.63 28.61
N THR A 175 11.27 2.78 28.22
CA THR A 175 12.52 3.29 28.81
C THR A 175 12.39 4.78 29.06
N SER A 176 13.26 5.39 29.89
CA SER A 176 13.27 6.85 30.09
C SER A 176 13.41 7.63 28.77
N ASN A 177 14.02 7.02 27.75
CA ASN A 177 14.20 7.58 26.42
C ASN A 177 13.28 6.95 25.35
N ALA A 178 12.36 6.06 25.74
CA ALA A 178 11.47 5.33 24.84
C ALA A 178 10.01 5.32 25.35
N MET A 179 9.12 4.76 24.55
CA MET A 179 7.69 5.01 24.60
C MET A 179 6.95 3.72 25.03
N PRO A 180 5.97 3.74 25.96
CA PRO A 180 5.47 4.84 26.77
C PRO A 180 6.39 5.27 27.91
N GLN A 181 6.25 6.53 28.33
CA GLN A 181 7.01 7.16 29.42
C GLN A 181 6.46 6.84 30.82
N ILE A 182 5.26 6.23 30.88
CA ILE A 182 4.62 5.74 32.10
C ILE A 182 4.09 4.34 31.80
N ALA A 183 4.01 3.48 32.82
CA ALA A 183 3.23 2.26 32.73
C ALA A 183 1.80 2.57 32.26
N LEU A 184 1.27 1.74 31.35
CA LEU A 184 -0.11 1.88 30.87
C LEU A 184 -1.11 1.35 31.89
N GLU A 185 -0.67 0.44 32.76
CA GLU A 185 -1.51 -0.20 33.78
C GLU A 185 -2.18 0.84 34.70
N ASP A 186 -3.46 0.61 34.99
CA ASP A 186 -4.31 1.47 35.83
C ASP A 186 -4.35 2.94 35.38
N SER A 187 -4.21 3.16 34.06
CA SER A 187 -4.36 4.47 33.44
C SER A 187 -5.31 4.44 32.24
N THR A 188 -5.99 5.56 32.02
CA THR A 188 -6.74 5.83 30.80
C THR A 188 -5.83 6.51 29.78
N VAL A 189 -5.78 5.95 28.58
CA VAL A 189 -5.05 6.48 27.45
C VAL A 189 -6.05 6.89 26.38
N ARG A 190 -6.06 8.17 25.99
CA ARG A 190 -6.90 8.72 24.93
C ARG A 190 -6.06 8.96 23.68
N GLN A 191 -6.34 8.18 22.64
CA GLN A 191 -5.69 8.21 21.34
C GLN A 191 -6.60 8.86 20.31
N VAL A 192 -6.13 9.84 19.53
CA VAL A 192 -6.96 10.58 18.57
C VAL A 192 -6.58 10.26 17.13
N ILE A 193 -7.50 9.63 16.40
CA ILE A 193 -7.35 9.34 14.98
C ILE A 193 -8.16 10.31 14.13
N LYS A 194 -7.71 10.55 12.89
CA LYS A 194 -8.49 11.26 11.88
C LYS A 194 -9.00 10.26 10.87
N VAL A 195 -10.32 10.13 10.77
CA VAL A 195 -10.92 9.23 9.79
C VAL A 195 -10.77 9.82 8.40
N THR A 196 -10.56 8.97 7.40
CA THR A 196 -10.40 9.40 5.99
C THR A 196 -11.52 8.88 5.10
N THR A 197 -12.64 8.42 5.64
CA THR A 197 -13.89 8.15 4.92
C THR A 197 -15.10 8.36 5.83
N THR A 198 -16.28 8.51 5.23
CA THR A 198 -17.56 8.59 5.94
C THR A 198 -18.14 7.19 6.12
N GLY A 199 -18.77 6.92 7.27
CA GLY A 199 -19.46 5.66 7.53
C GLY A 199 -20.39 5.71 8.73
N SER A 200 -21.24 4.68 8.86
CA SER A 200 -22.30 4.63 9.88
C SER A 200 -21.93 3.81 11.12
N LYS A 201 -21.04 2.83 10.95
CA LYS A 201 -20.53 1.97 12.03
C LYS A 201 -19.03 1.93 11.99
N ILE A 202 -18.39 1.80 13.15
CA ILE A 202 -16.94 1.67 13.29
C ILE A 202 -16.57 0.39 14.04
N ARG A 203 -15.42 -0.18 13.71
CA ARG A 203 -14.77 -1.26 14.47
C ARG A 203 -13.26 -1.06 14.45
N PHE A 204 -12.58 -1.61 15.45
CA PHE A 204 -11.14 -1.45 15.61
C PHE A 204 -10.43 -2.79 15.51
N ARG A 205 -9.24 -2.79 14.91
CA ARG A 205 -8.29 -3.87 15.07
C ARG A 205 -7.28 -3.48 16.14
N LEU A 206 -7.26 -4.28 17.21
CA LEU A 206 -6.39 -4.09 18.36
C LEU A 206 -5.33 -5.19 18.37
N SER A 207 -4.07 -4.82 18.56
CA SER A 207 -2.95 -5.72 18.32
C SER A 207 -1.97 -5.73 19.47
N ASN A 208 -1.63 -6.93 19.91
CA ASN A 208 -0.60 -7.25 20.88
C ASN A 208 0.41 -8.24 20.26
N GLN A 209 0.66 -8.13 18.96
CA GLN A 209 1.47 -9.09 18.20
C GLN A 209 2.93 -9.22 18.69
N TYR A 210 3.47 -8.17 19.30
CA TYR A 210 4.84 -8.15 19.81
C TYR A 210 4.93 -8.44 21.31
N GLY A 211 3.83 -8.34 22.05
CA GLY A 211 3.84 -8.43 23.51
C GLY A 211 4.07 -9.85 24.02
N GLY A 212 4.88 -9.96 25.08
CA GLY A 212 5.17 -11.24 25.75
C GLY A 212 4.09 -11.74 26.71
N ARG A 213 3.06 -10.93 26.99
CA ARG A 213 1.93 -11.25 27.87
C ARG A 213 0.64 -10.63 27.33
N ASP A 214 -0.48 -11.05 27.90
CA ASP A 214 -1.80 -10.53 27.57
C ASP A 214 -1.94 -9.04 27.90
N VAL A 215 -2.77 -8.32 27.15
CA VAL A 215 -3.18 -6.94 27.43
C VAL A 215 -4.61 -6.96 27.94
N THR A 216 -4.83 -6.50 29.17
CA THR A 216 -6.17 -6.35 29.74
C THR A 216 -6.73 -4.98 29.39
N ILE A 217 -7.88 -4.97 28.73
CA ILE A 217 -8.70 -3.77 28.51
C ILE A 217 -9.83 -3.81 29.54
N LYS A 218 -9.79 -2.91 30.53
CA LYS A 218 -10.82 -2.83 31.58
C LYS A 218 -12.06 -2.11 31.09
N SER A 219 -11.88 -1.09 30.24
CA SER A 219 -12.95 -0.38 29.53
C SER A 219 -12.35 0.37 28.34
N MET A 220 -13.11 0.52 27.26
CA MET A 220 -12.70 1.27 26.08
C MET A 220 -13.90 2.00 25.50
N HIS A 221 -13.76 3.30 25.23
CA HIS A 221 -14.81 4.16 24.70
C HIS A 221 -14.33 4.92 23.46
N ILE A 222 -15.29 5.33 22.65
CA ILE A 222 -15.09 6.15 21.46
C ILE A 222 -15.97 7.40 21.54
N ALA A 223 -15.44 8.57 21.17
CA ALA A 223 -16.20 9.81 21.07
C ALA A 223 -15.59 10.75 20.01
N LYS A 224 -16.38 11.67 19.46
CA LYS A 224 -15.85 12.72 18.57
C LYS A 224 -15.03 13.71 19.38
N GLN A 225 -13.87 14.11 18.85
CA GLN A 225 -13.07 15.16 19.48
C GLN A 225 -13.69 16.53 19.20
N VAL A 226 -13.77 17.40 20.21
CA VAL A 226 -14.33 18.77 20.05
C VAL A 226 -13.36 19.65 19.26
N LYS A 227 -12.07 19.59 19.58
CA LYS A 227 -11.03 20.42 18.95
C LYS A 227 -9.70 19.69 18.88
N ALA A 228 -9.02 19.79 17.73
CA ALA A 228 -7.65 19.29 17.58
C ALA A 228 -6.71 19.90 18.64
N SER A 229 -5.72 19.12 19.08
CA SER A 229 -4.77 19.49 20.15
C SER A 229 -5.38 19.71 21.54
N ASN A 230 -6.59 19.20 21.80
CA ASN A 230 -7.21 19.17 23.13
C ASN A 230 -7.74 17.75 23.42
N PRO A 231 -7.61 17.20 24.64
CA PRO A 231 -8.23 15.90 25.00
C PRO A 231 -9.76 15.92 25.02
N GLU A 232 -10.40 17.08 24.90
CA GLU A 232 -11.85 17.26 25.00
C GLU A 232 -12.66 16.47 23.95
N ILE A 233 -13.65 15.73 24.44
CA ILE A 233 -14.59 14.91 23.65
C ILE A 233 -16.02 15.45 23.75
N ASN A 234 -16.80 15.25 22.69
CA ASN A 234 -18.24 15.43 22.75
C ASN A 234 -18.85 14.22 23.46
N THR A 235 -19.28 14.40 24.71
CA THR A 235 -19.84 13.34 25.55
C THR A 235 -21.17 12.79 25.01
N ASP A 236 -21.90 13.55 24.21
CA ASP A 236 -23.13 13.07 23.56
C ASP A 236 -22.86 12.00 22.50
N THR A 237 -21.59 11.87 22.08
CA THR A 237 -21.14 10.83 21.15
C THR A 237 -20.37 9.72 21.84
N ASP A 238 -20.22 9.75 23.16
CA ASP A 238 -19.50 8.70 23.90
C ASP A 238 -20.22 7.35 23.76
N ALA A 239 -19.49 6.35 23.30
CA ALA A 239 -20.01 5.00 23.12
C ALA A 239 -18.99 3.96 23.58
N THR A 240 -19.49 2.91 24.23
CA THR A 240 -18.65 1.80 24.68
C THR A 240 -18.19 0.93 23.50
N VAL A 241 -16.92 0.53 23.53
CA VAL A 241 -16.31 -0.44 22.62
C VAL A 241 -16.32 -1.81 23.30
N THR A 242 -16.90 -2.82 22.65
CA THR A 242 -16.96 -4.19 23.17
C THR A 242 -16.21 -5.18 22.29
N PHE A 243 -15.87 -6.33 22.86
CA PHE A 243 -15.39 -7.50 22.14
C PHE A 243 -16.17 -8.73 22.59
N GLU A 244 -16.82 -9.42 21.65
CA GLU A 244 -17.72 -10.55 21.94
C GLU A 244 -18.83 -10.18 22.95
N GLY A 245 -19.33 -8.95 22.85
CA GLY A 245 -20.37 -8.38 23.72
C GLY A 245 -19.91 -7.98 25.12
N LYS A 246 -18.60 -8.00 25.40
CA LYS A 246 -18.04 -7.64 26.72
C LYS A 246 -17.29 -6.32 26.68
N GLU A 247 -17.51 -5.48 27.69
CA GLU A 247 -16.80 -4.21 27.87
C GLU A 247 -15.37 -4.39 28.37
N ASN A 248 -15.14 -5.40 29.23
CA ASN A 248 -13.81 -5.85 29.61
C ASN A 248 -13.39 -7.03 28.74
N PHE A 249 -12.17 -7.00 28.25
CA PHE A 249 -11.65 -8.04 27.36
C PHE A 249 -10.12 -8.05 27.35
N ILE A 250 -9.57 -9.07 26.70
CA ILE A 250 -8.12 -9.29 26.62
C ILE A 250 -7.71 -9.29 25.15
N ILE A 251 -6.58 -8.66 24.85
CA ILE A 251 -5.83 -8.91 23.62
C ILE A 251 -4.74 -9.93 23.96
N PRO A 252 -4.87 -11.21 23.57
CA PRO A 252 -3.93 -12.23 24.00
C PRO A 252 -2.51 -11.95 23.48
N LYS A 253 -1.50 -12.47 24.19
CA LYS A 253 -0.09 -12.33 23.77
C LYS A 253 0.12 -12.78 22.33
N GLY A 254 0.82 -11.96 21.55
CA GLY A 254 1.12 -12.27 20.14
C GLY A 254 -0.12 -12.34 19.23
N LYS A 255 -1.28 -11.81 19.65
CA LYS A 255 -2.53 -11.86 18.89
C LYS A 255 -3.03 -10.47 18.51
N VAL A 256 -3.91 -10.49 17.53
CA VAL A 256 -4.69 -9.37 17.04
C VAL A 256 -6.15 -9.74 17.17
N ILE A 257 -6.98 -8.82 17.67
CA ILE A 257 -8.43 -8.98 17.77
C ILE A 257 -9.14 -7.87 16.98
N GLN A 258 -10.38 -8.11 16.61
CA GLN A 258 -11.26 -7.09 16.03
C GLN A 258 -12.45 -6.90 16.96
N THR A 259 -12.72 -5.66 17.35
CA THR A 259 -13.85 -5.32 18.24
C THR A 259 -15.18 -5.57 17.55
N ASP A 260 -16.26 -5.56 18.35
CA ASP A 260 -17.61 -5.50 17.81
C ASP A 260 -17.82 -4.17 17.05
N ALA A 261 -18.83 -4.15 16.18
CA ALA A 261 -19.19 -2.95 15.43
C ALA A 261 -20.06 -2.02 16.29
N ILE A 262 -19.72 -0.74 16.31
CA ILE A 262 -20.39 0.29 17.10
C ILE A 262 -21.16 1.21 16.15
N ASP A 263 -22.41 1.54 16.46
CA ASP A 263 -23.16 2.60 15.78
C ASP A 263 -22.54 3.97 16.11
N PHE A 264 -21.75 4.48 15.17
CA PHE A 264 -20.97 5.69 15.35
C PHE A 264 -20.84 6.42 14.00
N PRO A 265 -21.85 7.22 13.62
CA PRO A 265 -21.82 7.96 12.36
C PRO A 265 -20.74 9.04 12.41
N VAL A 266 -19.83 8.99 11.45
CA VAL A 266 -18.70 9.91 11.34
C VAL A 266 -18.48 10.30 9.89
N GLU A 267 -18.16 11.56 9.68
CA GLU A 267 -17.83 12.12 8.38
C GLU A 267 -16.32 12.09 8.14
N ALA A 268 -15.93 11.98 6.86
CA ALA A 268 -14.53 12.01 6.48
C ALA A 268 -13.82 13.26 7.02
N LEU A 269 -12.59 13.08 7.51
CA LEU A 269 -11.71 14.09 8.09
C LEU A 269 -12.08 14.57 9.51
N GLU A 270 -13.13 14.01 10.12
CA GLU A 270 -13.40 14.21 11.55
C GLU A 270 -12.33 13.51 12.42
N ASN A 271 -12.14 14.08 13.61
CA ASN A 271 -11.29 13.49 14.65
C ASN A 271 -12.12 12.67 15.61
N VAL A 272 -11.63 11.49 15.95
CA VAL A 272 -12.26 10.57 16.88
C VAL A 272 -11.26 10.20 17.97
N ALA A 273 -11.69 10.33 19.22
CA ALA A 273 -10.94 9.97 20.41
C ALA A 273 -11.31 8.55 20.86
N ILE A 274 -10.30 7.72 21.08
CA ILE A 274 -10.40 6.36 21.59
C ILE A 274 -9.78 6.36 22.97
N SER A 275 -10.60 6.20 24.01
CA SER A 275 -10.16 6.22 25.40
C SER A 275 -10.15 4.80 25.95
N THR A 276 -8.98 4.29 26.33
CA THR A 276 -8.80 2.92 26.82
C THR A 276 -8.27 2.95 28.24
N PHE A 277 -9.01 2.37 29.18
CA PHE A 277 -8.54 2.10 30.54
C PHE A 277 -7.89 0.72 30.59
N PHE A 278 -6.56 0.72 30.77
CA PHE A 278 -5.77 -0.51 30.76
C PHE A 278 -5.68 -1.16 32.14
N GLY A 279 -5.73 -2.49 32.15
CA GLY A 279 -5.27 -3.32 33.27
C GLY A 279 -3.83 -3.75 33.04
N GLU A 280 -3.53 -5.03 33.22
CA GLU A 280 -2.18 -5.56 32.97
C GLU A 280 -1.74 -5.36 31.51
N THR A 281 -0.49 -4.97 31.30
CA THR A 281 0.10 -4.78 29.96
C THR A 281 1.56 -5.29 29.91
N PRO A 282 2.07 -5.68 28.73
CA PRO A 282 3.51 -5.81 28.53
C PRO A 282 4.24 -4.50 28.84
N THR A 283 5.42 -4.59 29.45
CA THR A 283 6.33 -3.44 29.69
C THR A 283 7.49 -3.40 28.70
N THR A 284 7.68 -4.46 27.93
CA THR A 284 8.65 -4.58 26.84
C THR A 284 7.95 -5.12 25.60
N ASN A 285 8.48 -4.79 24.42
CA ASN A 285 7.88 -5.12 23.14
C ASN A 285 6.38 -4.77 23.06
N ILE A 286 6.00 -3.63 23.64
CA ILE A 286 4.66 -3.07 23.50
C ILE A 286 4.41 -2.88 22.02
N THR A 287 3.26 -3.38 21.56
CA THR A 287 2.83 -3.15 20.19
C THR A 287 2.30 -1.72 20.09
N GLY A 288 2.91 -0.92 19.23
CA GLY A 288 2.56 0.48 19.09
C GLY A 288 3.17 1.11 17.85
N HIS A 289 3.11 2.44 17.80
CA HIS A 289 3.75 3.23 16.75
C HIS A 289 4.34 4.50 17.35
N ARG A 290 5.65 4.71 17.22
CA ARG A 290 6.38 5.72 18.02
C ARG A 290 6.27 7.14 17.53
N GLY A 291 5.71 7.36 16.34
CA GLY A 291 5.38 8.71 15.90
C GLY A 291 3.96 8.78 15.34
N ALA A 292 3.01 8.86 16.24
CA ALA A 292 1.63 9.15 15.91
C ALA A 292 1.43 10.49 15.18
N ARG A 293 2.37 11.45 15.29
CA ARG A 293 2.28 12.88 14.91
C ARG A 293 0.95 13.52 15.34
N ALA A 294 0.37 12.92 16.37
CA ALA A 294 -0.90 13.22 16.98
C ALA A 294 -0.72 12.98 18.47
N THR A 295 -1.41 13.78 19.27
CA THR A 295 -1.25 13.78 20.71
C THR A 295 -2.07 12.64 21.33
N THR A 296 -1.38 11.78 22.06
CA THR A 296 -1.96 10.80 22.98
C THR A 296 -1.93 11.37 24.38
N TYR A 297 -3.04 11.27 25.09
CA TYR A 297 -3.20 11.77 26.45
C TYR A 297 -3.30 10.61 27.44
N GLN A 298 -2.67 10.73 28.60
CA GLN A 298 -2.69 9.69 29.64
C GLN A 298 -3.02 10.30 31.00
N VAL A 299 -3.98 9.69 31.72
CA VAL A 299 -4.39 10.07 33.07
C VAL A 299 -4.58 8.80 33.93
N SER A 300 -4.32 8.89 35.23
CA SER A 300 -4.52 7.77 36.15
C SER A 300 -6.01 7.45 36.38
N GLY A 301 -6.32 6.17 36.61
CA GLY A 301 -7.67 5.69 36.89
C GLY A 301 -8.56 5.61 35.65
N ASN A 302 -9.80 5.15 35.88
CA ASN A 302 -10.80 5.04 34.82
C ASN A 302 -11.44 6.40 34.53
N GLN A 303 -11.14 6.98 33.37
CA GLN A 303 -11.60 8.28 32.92
C GLN A 303 -12.10 8.20 31.46
N VAL A 304 -12.51 7.02 30.98
CA VAL A 304 -12.80 6.79 29.55
C VAL A 304 -13.86 7.75 29.00
N SER A 305 -14.93 8.02 29.75
CA SER A 305 -16.03 8.94 29.40
C SER A 305 -15.83 10.38 29.87
N ALA A 306 -14.69 10.72 30.47
CA ALA A 306 -14.46 12.08 30.96
C ALA A 306 -14.44 13.06 29.78
N ASN A 307 -15.24 14.13 29.84
CA ASN A 307 -15.30 15.15 28.79
C ASN A 307 -13.89 15.66 28.43
N THR A 308 -13.06 15.94 29.43
CA THR A 308 -11.65 16.31 29.26
C THR A 308 -10.82 15.71 30.40
N PHE A 309 -9.49 15.86 30.34
CA PHE A 309 -8.59 15.42 31.40
C PHE A 309 -7.96 16.59 32.16
N SER A 310 -7.80 16.41 33.46
CA SER A 310 -6.93 17.24 34.31
C SER A 310 -5.64 16.49 34.63
N ASN A 311 -4.51 17.20 34.77
CA ASN A 311 -3.21 16.62 35.17
C ASN A 311 -2.74 15.45 34.29
N TYR A 312 -3.08 15.46 33.01
CA TYR A 312 -2.66 14.42 32.07
C TYR A 312 -1.21 14.59 31.64
N LYS A 313 -0.59 13.50 31.21
CA LYS A 313 0.67 13.52 30.44
C LYS A 313 0.36 13.32 28.97
N THR A 314 1.29 13.73 28.11
CA THR A 314 1.15 13.59 26.65
C THR A 314 2.31 12.84 26.05
N THR A 315 2.04 12.19 24.92
CA THR A 315 3.05 11.71 23.99
C THR A 315 2.55 11.72 22.55
N THR A 316 3.41 11.41 21.60
CA THR A 316 3.10 11.28 20.17
C THR A 316 3.27 9.83 19.71
N SER A 317 2.68 8.87 20.43
CA SER A 317 2.73 7.44 20.10
C SER A 317 1.36 6.80 20.20
N TRP A 318 1.12 5.78 19.37
CA TRP A 318 -0.04 4.89 19.49
C TRP A 318 0.33 3.59 20.20
N PHE A 319 -0.64 3.02 20.92
CA PHE A 319 -0.51 1.81 21.72
C PHE A 319 -1.67 0.86 21.42
N PHE A 320 -1.34 -0.37 21.04
CA PHE A 320 -2.26 -1.49 20.77
C PHE A 320 -3.40 -1.22 19.76
N LEU A 321 -3.39 -0.08 19.08
CA LEU A 321 -4.36 0.32 18.06
C LEU A 321 -3.71 0.19 16.68
N ALA A 322 -4.12 -0.81 15.90
CA ALA A 322 -3.56 -1.07 14.57
C ALA A 322 -4.31 -0.29 13.48
N ASP A 323 -5.64 -0.39 13.46
CA ASP A 323 -6.48 0.32 12.50
C ASP A 323 -7.94 0.46 12.96
N ALA A 324 -8.69 1.26 12.20
CA ALA A 324 -10.12 1.44 12.33
C ALA A 324 -10.79 1.30 10.96
N SER A 325 -11.89 0.55 10.91
CA SER A 325 -12.71 0.35 9.72
C SER A 325 -14.09 0.94 9.90
N LEU A 326 -14.60 1.56 8.84
CA LEU A 326 -15.95 2.12 8.78
C LEU A 326 -16.83 1.32 7.81
N LEU A 327 -18.06 1.04 8.22
CA LEU A 327 -19.10 0.55 7.33
C LEU A 327 -19.53 1.70 6.42
N SER A 328 -18.99 1.71 5.21
CA SER A 328 -19.04 2.82 4.27
C SER A 328 -19.93 2.49 3.07
N ALA A 329 -20.29 3.49 2.27
CA ALA A 329 -21.09 3.31 1.06
C ALA A 329 -20.50 2.23 0.13
N SER A 330 -21.37 1.49 -0.56
CA SER A 330 -20.94 0.41 -1.46
C SER A 330 -19.94 0.92 -2.51
N GLY A 331 -18.86 0.16 -2.72
CA GLY A 331 -17.80 0.52 -3.66
C GLY A 331 -16.75 1.49 -3.10
N SER A 332 -16.82 1.85 -1.81
CA SER A 332 -15.72 2.50 -1.10
C SER A 332 -14.46 1.63 -1.13
N LYS A 333 -13.29 2.27 -1.13
CA LYS A 333 -11.99 1.59 -1.27
C LYS A 333 -10.96 2.25 -0.35
N ALA A 334 -9.87 1.54 -0.07
CA ALA A 334 -8.71 2.09 0.62
C ALA A 334 -7.46 2.12 -0.26
N VAL A 335 -6.61 3.12 -0.03
CA VAL A 335 -5.22 3.17 -0.49
C VAL A 335 -4.26 3.08 0.68
N VAL A 336 -3.37 2.08 0.64
CA VAL A 336 -2.26 1.94 1.58
C VAL A 336 -1.06 2.75 1.08
N CYS A 337 -0.56 3.64 1.92
CA CYS A 337 0.67 4.39 1.69
C CYS A 337 1.80 3.70 2.47
N PHE A 338 2.64 2.91 1.79
CA PHE A 338 3.69 2.11 2.42
C PHE A 338 5.05 2.79 2.26
N GLY A 339 5.80 2.91 3.37
CA GLY A 339 7.11 3.54 3.31
C GLY A 339 7.85 3.75 4.61
N ASP A 340 8.81 4.68 4.56
CA ASP A 340 9.66 5.08 5.67
C ASP A 340 9.17 6.39 6.35
N SER A 341 10.09 7.12 7.00
CA SER A 341 9.86 8.39 7.69
C SER A 341 9.18 9.45 6.82
N ILE A 342 9.39 9.43 5.50
CA ILE A 342 8.76 10.38 4.59
C ILE A 342 7.26 10.08 4.45
N THR A 343 6.90 8.80 4.38
CA THR A 343 5.50 8.33 4.35
C THR A 343 4.81 8.53 5.69
N ASP A 344 5.53 8.21 6.77
CA ASP A 344 5.12 8.40 8.15
C ASP A 344 4.85 9.88 8.50
N GLY A 345 5.50 10.79 7.77
CA GLY A 345 5.33 12.23 7.90
C GLY A 345 6.24 12.85 8.94
N TYR A 346 7.49 12.38 9.02
CA TYR A 346 8.50 12.94 9.91
C TYR A 346 8.59 14.46 9.80
N GLY A 347 8.64 15.11 10.97
CA GLY A 347 8.77 16.54 11.12
C GLY A 347 7.52 17.37 10.87
N THR A 348 6.32 16.78 10.75
CA THR A 348 5.07 17.55 10.84
C THR A 348 4.74 18.02 12.26
N ASP A 349 5.46 17.51 13.25
CA ASP A 349 5.33 17.77 14.69
C ASP A 349 6.67 18.15 15.35
N ALA A 350 7.74 18.33 14.56
CA ALA A 350 9.06 18.68 15.07
C ALA A 350 9.09 20.09 15.66
N THR A 351 9.28 20.18 16.98
CA THR A 351 9.31 21.44 17.73
C THR A 351 10.47 22.35 17.31
N TYR A 352 11.62 21.79 16.94
CA TYR A 352 12.76 22.56 16.42
C TYR A 352 12.48 23.21 15.05
N LEU A 353 11.40 22.82 14.36
CA LEU A 353 10.88 23.47 13.15
C LEU A 353 9.69 24.40 13.45
N GLY A 354 9.37 24.66 14.72
CA GLY A 354 8.18 25.41 15.14
C GLY A 354 6.86 24.68 14.88
N LYS A 355 6.90 23.36 14.65
CA LYS A 355 5.73 22.54 14.34
C LYS A 355 5.23 21.82 15.59
N LYS A 356 3.96 21.41 15.55
CA LYS A 356 3.24 20.76 16.65
C LYS A 356 2.50 19.53 16.14
N PRO A 357 2.27 18.51 16.98
CA PRO A 357 1.39 17.39 16.64
C PRO A 357 -0.03 17.87 16.30
N ASP A 358 -0.85 16.97 15.78
CA ASP A 358 -2.25 17.23 15.40
C ASP A 358 -2.44 18.24 14.27
N SER A 359 -1.38 18.52 13.49
CA SER A 359 -1.46 19.44 12.35
C SER A 359 -2.13 18.79 11.13
N TYR A 360 -2.09 17.46 11.02
CA TYR A 360 -2.60 16.70 9.86
C TYR A 360 -2.09 17.28 8.53
N THR A 361 -0.77 17.45 8.47
CA THR A 361 -0.03 18.04 7.35
C THR A 361 0.97 17.08 6.71
N ARG A 362 0.84 15.77 6.94
CA ARG A 362 1.56 14.75 6.17
C ARG A 362 1.06 14.77 4.73
N TRP A 363 1.83 14.23 3.79
CA TRP A 363 1.34 14.16 2.41
C TRP A 363 0.10 13.26 2.30
N GLY A 364 0.00 12.21 3.12
CA GLY A 364 -1.20 11.38 3.23
C GLY A 364 -2.44 12.15 3.70
N ASP A 365 -2.28 13.09 4.62
CA ASP A 365 -3.39 13.94 5.10
C ASP A 365 -3.87 14.91 4.01
N TYR A 366 -2.94 15.56 3.30
CA TYR A 366 -3.27 16.40 2.16
C TYR A 366 -3.90 15.59 1.03
N PHE A 367 -3.43 14.36 0.80
CA PHE A 367 -4.00 13.46 -0.19
C PHE A 367 -5.44 13.07 0.16
N ALA A 368 -5.71 12.70 1.41
CA ALA A 368 -7.07 12.43 1.89
C ALA A 368 -8.00 13.63 1.66
N LYS A 369 -7.56 14.85 2.01
CA LYS A 369 -8.32 16.10 1.74
C LYS A 369 -8.64 16.26 0.25
N ARG A 370 -7.67 16.00 -0.63
CA ARG A 370 -7.87 16.09 -2.09
C ARG A 370 -8.84 15.03 -2.61
N LEU A 371 -8.79 13.80 -2.10
CA LEU A 371 -9.72 12.73 -2.48
C LEU A 371 -11.17 13.11 -2.12
N LYS A 372 -11.39 13.66 -0.92
CA LYS A 372 -12.73 14.09 -0.46
C LYS A 372 -13.28 15.31 -1.19
N ALA A 373 -12.40 16.20 -1.66
CA ALA A 373 -12.82 17.32 -2.50
C ALA A 373 -13.20 16.91 -3.94
N ASN A 374 -13.02 15.64 -4.32
CA ASN A 374 -13.29 15.15 -5.67
C ASN A 374 -14.35 14.03 -5.66
N LYS A 375 -15.52 14.30 -6.28
CA LYS A 375 -16.66 13.36 -6.35
C LYS A 375 -16.31 11.96 -6.87
N GLY A 376 -15.35 11.85 -7.79
CA GLY A 376 -14.96 10.55 -8.36
C GLY A 376 -14.15 9.68 -7.39
N THR A 377 -13.62 10.28 -6.31
CA THR A 377 -12.71 9.64 -5.36
C THR A 377 -13.07 9.87 -3.90
N GLU A 378 -14.21 10.51 -3.62
CA GLU A 378 -14.64 10.87 -2.26
C GLU A 378 -14.87 9.65 -1.35
N ASN A 379 -15.04 8.47 -1.94
CA ASN A 379 -15.18 7.19 -1.24
C ASN A 379 -13.86 6.39 -1.13
N VAL A 380 -12.71 7.02 -1.40
CA VAL A 380 -11.38 6.41 -1.20
C VAL A 380 -10.78 6.91 0.12
N SER A 381 -10.46 5.99 1.02
CA SER A 381 -9.74 6.26 2.28
C SER A 381 -8.23 6.13 2.10
N VAL A 382 -7.45 6.76 2.99
CA VAL A 382 -5.99 6.74 3.01
C VAL A 382 -5.50 6.09 4.31
N ILE A 383 -4.66 5.07 4.19
CA ILE A 383 -4.03 4.36 5.30
C ILE A 383 -2.53 4.66 5.26
N ASN A 384 -1.94 5.06 6.39
CA ASN A 384 -0.52 5.38 6.48
C ASN A 384 0.25 4.24 7.14
N GLU A 385 1.05 3.54 6.34
CA GLU A 385 1.92 2.43 6.77
C GLU A 385 3.40 2.84 6.71
N GLY A 386 3.68 4.11 7.02
CA GLY A 386 5.01 4.66 7.14
C GLY A 386 5.63 4.36 8.50
N ILE A 387 6.93 4.09 8.53
CA ILE A 387 7.69 3.96 9.79
C ILE A 387 8.98 4.79 9.71
N GLY A 388 9.19 5.64 10.71
CA GLY A 388 10.44 6.39 10.89
C GLY A 388 11.68 5.50 10.89
N SER A 389 12.71 5.88 10.14
CA SER A 389 13.99 5.14 10.05
C SER A 389 13.89 3.71 9.51
N ASN A 390 12.71 3.26 9.04
CA ASN A 390 12.55 1.92 8.52
C ASN A 390 13.30 1.75 7.20
N SER A 391 13.80 0.54 6.94
CA SER A 391 14.48 0.17 5.70
C SER A 391 13.85 -1.08 5.13
N ILE A 392 13.95 -1.30 3.83
CA ILE A 392 13.40 -2.48 3.17
C ILE A 392 14.11 -3.74 3.66
N LEU A 393 15.44 -3.67 3.86
CA LEU A 393 16.27 -4.84 4.17
C LEU A 393 16.60 -5.01 5.66
N GLY A 394 16.76 -3.91 6.39
CA GLY A 394 17.25 -3.89 7.78
C GLY A 394 16.13 -3.90 8.80
N SER A 395 16.34 -4.66 9.89
CA SER A 395 15.35 -4.95 10.94
C SER A 395 15.59 -4.21 12.25
N TYR A 396 16.27 -3.06 12.21
CA TYR A 396 16.48 -2.20 13.38
C TYR A 396 16.24 -0.73 13.01
N PRO A 397 15.49 0.06 13.82
CA PRO A 397 14.87 -0.33 15.10
C PRO A 397 13.54 -1.08 14.95
N THR A 398 13.07 -1.32 13.73
CA THR A 398 11.75 -1.92 13.45
C THR A 398 11.87 -3.13 12.55
N ASP A 399 10.79 -3.91 12.41
CA ASP A 399 10.75 -4.98 11.41
C ASP A 399 11.06 -4.41 10.01
N ALA A 400 11.80 -5.18 9.21
CA ALA A 400 12.20 -4.74 7.88
C ALA A 400 10.97 -4.61 6.98
N GLY A 401 11.02 -3.65 6.06
CA GLY A 401 9.94 -3.40 5.12
C GLY A 401 9.45 -4.64 4.37
N LYS A 402 10.39 -5.46 3.90
CA LYS A 402 10.09 -6.72 3.20
C LYS A 402 9.32 -7.74 4.07
N ASP A 403 9.52 -7.69 5.39
CA ASP A 403 8.94 -8.67 6.33
C ASP A 403 7.54 -8.24 6.79
N ARG A 404 7.30 -6.92 6.93
CA ARG A 404 5.99 -6.37 7.33
C ARG A 404 5.02 -6.12 6.18
N PHE A 405 5.50 -6.04 4.93
CA PHE A 405 4.67 -5.60 3.79
C PHE A 405 3.36 -6.35 3.62
N ASN A 406 3.35 -7.68 3.80
CA ASN A 406 2.11 -8.46 3.66
C ASN A 406 1.08 -8.09 4.72
N ARG A 407 1.51 -7.95 5.99
CA ARG A 407 0.64 -7.55 7.11
C ARG A 407 0.06 -6.17 6.84
N ASP A 408 0.95 -5.19 6.61
CA ASP A 408 0.60 -3.78 6.46
C ASP A 408 -0.19 -3.48 5.17
N LEU A 409 -0.21 -4.41 4.20
CA LEU A 409 -1.02 -4.28 2.99
C LEU A 409 -2.34 -5.03 3.06
N LEU A 410 -2.33 -6.29 3.53
CA LEU A 410 -3.43 -7.23 3.32
C LEU A 410 -4.36 -7.35 4.53
N GLU A 411 -3.95 -6.89 5.71
CA GLU A 411 -4.77 -6.96 6.93
C GLU A 411 -5.62 -5.71 7.13
N HIS A 412 -6.05 -5.11 6.03
CA HIS A 412 -6.92 -3.93 5.98
C HIS A 412 -8.16 -4.20 5.13
N ASP A 413 -9.28 -3.62 5.54
CA ASP A 413 -10.56 -3.73 4.83
C ASP A 413 -10.58 -2.84 3.58
N GLY A 414 -11.04 -3.41 2.47
CA GLY A 414 -11.35 -2.63 1.26
C GLY A 414 -10.15 -2.11 0.47
N VAL A 415 -8.93 -2.61 0.71
CA VAL A 415 -7.73 -2.17 -0.02
C VAL A 415 -7.84 -2.49 -1.50
N ALA A 416 -7.76 -1.44 -2.32
CA ALA A 416 -7.75 -1.54 -3.77
C ALA A 416 -6.50 -0.92 -4.40
N TYR A 417 -5.76 -0.11 -3.64
CA TYR A 417 -4.59 0.61 -4.11
C TYR A 417 -3.45 0.56 -3.09
N CYS A 418 -2.21 0.60 -3.59
CA CYS A 418 -1.00 0.74 -2.78
C CYS A 418 -0.07 1.78 -3.43
N ILE A 419 0.48 2.68 -2.64
CA ILE A 419 1.56 3.60 -3.03
C ILE A 419 2.82 3.18 -2.28
N ILE A 420 3.90 2.88 -3.01
CA ILE A 420 5.19 2.52 -2.42
C ILE A 420 6.15 3.70 -2.60
N LEU A 421 6.42 4.43 -1.51
CA LEU A 421 7.48 5.43 -1.39
C LEU A 421 8.42 4.99 -0.26
N PHE A 422 9.52 4.33 -0.60
CA PHE A 422 10.35 3.67 0.40
C PHE A 422 11.80 3.51 -0.07
N GLY A 423 12.73 3.28 0.84
CA GLY A 423 14.05 2.75 0.54
C GLY A 423 15.20 3.74 0.73
N VAL A 424 14.94 5.00 1.10
CA VAL A 424 16.02 5.98 1.31
C VAL A 424 16.97 5.56 2.43
N ASN A 425 16.45 4.91 3.48
CA ASN A 425 17.25 4.42 4.60
C ASN A 425 18.18 3.25 4.23
N ASP A 426 17.89 2.51 3.15
CA ASP A 426 18.79 1.48 2.64
C ASP A 426 20.02 2.07 1.92
N LEU A 427 20.03 3.38 1.66
CA LEU A 427 21.03 4.11 0.86
C LEU A 427 21.99 4.97 1.70
N ASN A 428 22.06 4.75 3.01
CA ASN A 428 23.00 5.50 3.85
C ASN A 428 24.46 5.14 3.52
N LYS A 429 25.23 6.10 2.96
CA LYS A 429 26.68 6.03 2.71
C LYS A 429 27.18 4.69 2.17
N LEU A 430 26.65 4.27 1.02
CA LEU A 430 26.98 2.97 0.44
C LEU A 430 28.45 2.88 0.01
N GLN A 431 29.09 1.75 0.32
CA GLN A 431 30.47 1.47 -0.10
C GLN A 431 30.58 1.14 -1.59
N ASN A 432 29.53 0.57 -2.18
CA ASN A 432 29.44 0.21 -3.58
C ASN A 432 27.95 0.17 -4.03
N THR A 433 27.70 -0.24 -5.27
CA THR A 433 26.33 -0.30 -5.83
C THR A 433 25.63 -1.65 -5.65
N ASP A 434 26.23 -2.63 -4.94
CA ASP A 434 25.68 -3.99 -4.82
C ASP A 434 24.32 -4.00 -4.10
N LYS A 435 24.04 -2.98 -3.28
CA LYS A 435 22.75 -2.78 -2.63
C LYS A 435 21.58 -2.81 -3.62
N TYR A 436 21.78 -2.35 -4.86
CA TYR A 436 20.77 -2.45 -5.92
C TYR A 436 20.30 -3.90 -6.16
N ASN A 437 21.22 -4.86 -6.17
CA ASN A 437 20.92 -6.27 -6.41
C ASN A 437 20.15 -6.92 -5.24
N LEU A 438 20.24 -6.33 -4.04
CA LEU A 438 19.49 -6.77 -2.86
C LEU A 438 18.11 -6.12 -2.79
N LEU A 439 17.99 -4.84 -3.16
CA LEU A 439 16.73 -4.10 -3.11
C LEU A 439 15.76 -4.48 -4.23
N LEU A 440 16.26 -4.61 -5.46
CA LEU A 440 15.43 -4.85 -6.64
C LEU A 440 14.50 -6.07 -6.48
N PRO A 441 14.96 -7.25 -6.00
CA PRO A 441 14.09 -8.40 -5.77
C PRO A 441 12.99 -8.12 -4.74
N GLU A 442 13.24 -7.33 -3.70
CA GLU A 442 12.24 -7.02 -2.68
C GLU A 442 11.16 -6.09 -3.21
N TYR A 443 11.52 -5.07 -4.00
CA TYR A 443 10.52 -4.28 -4.73
C TYR A 443 9.65 -5.13 -5.67
N GLN A 444 10.27 -6.05 -6.40
CA GLN A 444 9.55 -6.97 -7.29
C GLN A 444 8.56 -7.83 -6.51
N LYS A 445 8.95 -8.37 -5.36
CA LYS A 445 8.06 -9.16 -4.49
C LYS A 445 6.89 -8.32 -3.98
N MET A 446 7.13 -7.10 -3.49
CA MET A 446 6.06 -6.21 -3.02
C MET A 446 5.03 -5.92 -4.13
N ILE A 447 5.51 -5.56 -5.32
CA ILE A 447 4.64 -5.35 -6.49
C ILE A 447 3.87 -6.62 -6.87
N GLU A 448 4.55 -7.77 -6.89
CA GLU A 448 3.89 -9.04 -7.16
C GLU A 448 2.80 -9.39 -6.14
N THR A 449 3.01 -9.08 -4.86
CA THR A 449 2.00 -9.26 -3.81
C THR A 449 0.76 -8.41 -4.08
N CYS A 450 0.92 -7.14 -4.45
CA CYS A 450 -0.22 -6.30 -4.83
C CYS A 450 -0.99 -6.89 -6.01
N LEU A 451 -0.27 -7.24 -7.09
CA LEU A 451 -0.88 -7.76 -8.32
C LEU A 451 -1.60 -9.10 -8.11
N LYS A 452 -1.07 -9.99 -7.25
CA LYS A 452 -1.69 -11.29 -6.91
C LYS A 452 -3.00 -11.11 -6.13
N ASN A 453 -3.13 -10.02 -5.38
CA ASN A 453 -4.31 -9.69 -4.59
C ASN A 453 -5.26 -8.69 -5.28
N ASN A 454 -5.05 -8.42 -6.58
CA ASN A 454 -5.83 -7.45 -7.37
C ASN A 454 -5.78 -6.00 -6.83
N ILE A 455 -4.72 -5.66 -6.11
CA ILE A 455 -4.45 -4.30 -5.63
C ILE A 455 -3.64 -3.59 -6.71
N LYS A 456 -4.12 -2.43 -7.16
CA LYS A 456 -3.34 -1.57 -8.07
C LYS A 456 -2.17 -0.98 -7.31
N VAL A 457 -0.97 -1.06 -7.87
CA VAL A 457 0.26 -0.60 -7.20
C VAL A 457 0.88 0.56 -7.96
N TYR A 458 1.12 1.66 -7.26
CA TYR A 458 1.75 2.86 -7.76
C TYR A 458 3.14 3.01 -7.15
N GLY A 459 4.15 3.13 -8.00
CA GLY A 459 5.51 3.40 -7.57
C GLY A 459 5.73 4.89 -7.38
N ALA A 460 6.32 5.27 -6.25
CA ALA A 460 6.85 6.61 -6.04
C ALA A 460 8.39 6.52 -5.98
N PRO A 461 9.11 7.10 -6.96
CA PRO A 461 10.56 7.08 -6.99
C PRO A 461 11.17 7.68 -5.72
N ILE A 462 12.28 7.11 -5.26
CA ILE A 462 13.01 7.57 -4.07
C ILE A 462 13.39 9.03 -4.26
N LEU A 463 13.03 9.88 -3.29
CA LEU A 463 13.25 11.32 -3.38
C LEU A 463 14.74 11.67 -3.44
N PRO A 464 15.11 12.83 -3.99
CA PRO A 464 16.48 13.31 -3.93
C PRO A 464 16.93 13.55 -2.48
N PHE A 465 18.20 13.31 -2.17
CA PHE A 465 18.78 13.51 -0.83
C PHE A 465 20.22 14.04 -0.85
N GLY A 466 20.60 14.76 -1.92
CA GLY A 466 21.98 15.18 -2.20
C GLY A 466 22.64 16.07 -1.15
N THR A 467 21.86 16.78 -0.33
CA THR A 467 22.38 17.59 0.79
C THR A 467 22.41 16.82 2.12
N SER A 468 21.94 15.57 2.15
CA SER A 468 21.90 14.78 3.38
C SER A 468 23.25 14.18 3.72
N SER A 469 23.47 13.96 5.01
CA SER A 469 24.56 13.11 5.51
C SER A 469 24.53 11.68 4.96
N TYR A 470 23.39 11.18 4.47
CA TYR A 470 23.29 9.84 3.85
C TYR A 470 23.94 9.79 2.46
N TYR A 471 24.14 10.94 1.82
CA TYR A 471 24.62 11.04 0.46
C TYR A 471 26.06 10.54 0.30
N ASN A 472 26.25 9.75 -0.74
CA ASN A 472 27.49 9.66 -1.49
C ASN A 472 27.18 9.21 -2.93
N GLU A 473 28.19 9.19 -3.79
CA GLU A 473 28.03 8.83 -5.21
C GLU A 473 27.46 7.42 -5.43
N ASN A 474 27.76 6.46 -4.56
CA ASN A 474 27.24 5.10 -4.68
C ASN A 474 25.76 5.03 -4.30
N SER A 475 25.37 5.75 -3.24
CA SER A 475 24.00 5.90 -2.80
C SER A 475 23.13 6.53 -3.88
N GLU A 476 23.60 7.61 -4.52
CA GLU A 476 22.89 8.25 -5.64
C GLU A 476 22.79 7.33 -6.86
N LYS A 477 23.86 6.60 -7.21
CA LYS A 477 23.81 5.61 -8.29
C LYS A 477 22.76 4.53 -8.03
N VAL A 478 22.68 3.99 -6.82
CA VAL A 478 21.65 2.98 -6.47
C VAL A 478 20.25 3.60 -6.51
N ARG A 479 20.08 4.83 -5.99
CA ARG A 479 18.81 5.57 -6.07
C ARG A 479 18.33 5.69 -7.52
N GLN A 480 19.20 6.15 -8.42
CA GLN A 480 18.91 6.32 -9.84
C GLN A 480 18.58 4.98 -10.53
N LEU A 481 19.32 3.90 -10.22
CA LEU A 481 19.03 2.57 -10.75
C LEU A 481 17.64 2.07 -10.35
N ILE A 482 17.25 2.23 -9.07
CA ILE A 482 15.90 1.87 -8.59
C ILE A 482 14.84 2.75 -9.24
N ASN A 483 15.03 4.08 -9.27
CA ASN A 483 14.06 5.02 -9.85
C ASN A 483 13.86 4.77 -11.35
N GLN A 484 14.94 4.55 -12.10
CA GLN A 484 14.89 4.23 -13.52
C GLN A 484 14.18 2.90 -13.77
N TRP A 485 14.48 1.86 -12.98
CA TRP A 485 13.77 0.59 -13.07
C TRP A 485 12.28 0.75 -12.75
N MET A 486 11.94 1.47 -11.68
CA MET A 486 10.56 1.71 -11.26
C MET A 486 9.74 2.39 -12.36
N ARG A 487 10.31 3.41 -13.03
CA ARG A 487 9.68 4.11 -14.17
C ARG A 487 9.60 3.28 -15.45
N SER A 488 10.37 2.18 -15.55
CA SER A 488 10.39 1.34 -16.73
C SER A 488 9.16 0.42 -16.81
N SER A 489 8.89 -0.13 -17.99
CA SER A 489 7.84 -1.16 -18.13
C SER A 489 8.15 -2.48 -17.42
N GLU A 490 9.36 -2.65 -16.89
CA GLU A 490 9.79 -3.88 -16.21
C GLU A 490 9.33 -3.94 -14.76
N SER A 491 9.09 -2.79 -14.11
CA SER A 491 8.58 -2.73 -12.73
C SER A 491 7.17 -3.30 -12.59
N CYS A 492 6.36 -3.22 -13.65
CA CYS A 492 4.98 -3.68 -13.68
C CYS A 492 4.03 -2.93 -12.73
N VAL A 493 4.42 -1.78 -12.19
CA VAL A 493 3.50 -0.87 -11.48
C VAL A 493 2.43 -0.34 -12.43
N ASP A 494 1.25 -0.04 -11.89
CA ASP A 494 0.10 0.49 -12.63
C ASP A 494 0.26 1.98 -12.98
N GLY A 495 1.16 2.68 -12.30
CA GLY A 495 1.47 4.09 -12.53
C GLY A 495 2.62 4.58 -11.67
N ILE A 496 3.12 5.77 -12.01
CA ILE A 496 4.15 6.48 -11.25
C ILE A 496 3.52 7.72 -10.62
N ILE A 497 3.74 7.88 -9.32
CA ILE A 497 3.45 9.13 -8.60
C ILE A 497 4.79 9.86 -8.43
N ASP A 498 4.94 10.96 -9.15
CA ASP A 498 6.22 11.63 -9.31
C ASP A 498 6.54 12.62 -8.18
N PHE A 499 6.64 12.11 -6.96
CA PHE A 499 7.06 12.91 -5.81
C PHE A 499 8.49 13.43 -5.97
N GLU A 500 9.38 12.65 -6.60
CA GLU A 500 10.77 13.02 -6.87
C GLU A 500 10.86 14.38 -7.56
N ASN A 501 10.20 14.55 -8.71
CA ASN A 501 10.20 15.85 -9.42
C ASN A 501 9.43 16.94 -8.68
N ALA A 502 8.43 16.59 -7.86
CA ALA A 502 7.62 17.56 -7.13
C ALA A 502 8.43 18.32 -6.05
N VAL A 503 9.44 17.67 -5.47
CA VAL A 503 10.24 18.24 -4.36
C VAL A 503 11.68 18.59 -4.76
N ALA A 504 12.15 18.14 -5.92
CA ALA A 504 13.51 18.39 -6.39
C ALA A 504 13.79 19.89 -6.56
N ASP A 505 15.04 20.29 -6.30
CA ASP A 505 15.55 21.60 -6.70
C ASP A 505 15.70 21.63 -8.23
N PRO A 506 15.03 22.56 -8.95
CA PRO A 506 15.15 22.64 -10.41
C PRO A 506 16.58 23.00 -10.88
N ALA A 507 17.38 23.68 -10.06
CA ALA A 507 18.77 24.01 -10.38
C ALA A 507 19.73 22.84 -10.10
N ASN A 508 19.41 21.98 -9.13
CA ASN A 508 20.16 20.77 -8.83
C ASN A 508 19.22 19.61 -8.42
N PRO A 509 18.70 18.83 -9.38
CA PRO A 509 17.67 17.81 -9.11
C PRO A 509 18.10 16.64 -8.20
N GLN A 510 19.36 16.57 -7.80
CA GLN A 510 19.85 15.63 -6.78
C GLN A 510 19.47 16.08 -5.35
N ASN A 511 19.09 17.34 -5.18
CA ASN A 511 18.72 17.94 -3.91
C ASN A 511 17.20 18.11 -3.79
N LEU A 512 16.71 18.06 -2.55
CA LEU A 512 15.42 18.67 -2.24
C LEU A 512 15.54 20.18 -2.40
N LEU A 513 14.49 20.83 -2.90
CA LEU A 513 14.44 22.28 -2.94
C LEU A 513 14.50 22.83 -1.52
N ALA A 514 15.42 23.76 -1.26
CA ALA A 514 15.77 24.23 0.08
C ALA A 514 14.57 24.69 0.92
N LYS A 515 13.52 25.25 0.30
CA LYS A 515 12.30 25.69 1.02
C LYS A 515 11.47 24.53 1.61
N TYR A 516 11.66 23.30 1.12
CA TYR A 516 10.92 22.12 1.54
C TYR A 516 11.61 21.33 2.65
N THR A 517 12.93 21.45 2.81
CA THR A 517 13.72 20.67 3.77
C THR A 517 14.46 21.59 4.76
N ASN A 518 15.08 20.99 5.78
CA ASN A 518 16.01 21.67 6.66
C ASN A 518 17.44 21.45 6.15
N LYS A 519 18.27 22.49 6.23
CA LYS A 519 19.68 22.47 5.76
C LYS A 519 20.51 21.33 6.39
N ASP A 520 20.19 20.92 7.61
CA ASP A 520 20.97 19.93 8.37
C ASP A 520 20.44 18.49 8.20
N ASP A 521 19.32 18.30 7.48
CA ASP A 521 18.68 17.01 7.25
C ASP A 521 18.84 16.53 5.80
N GLY A 522 18.32 17.30 4.84
CA GLY A 522 18.41 17.00 3.41
C GLY A 522 17.65 15.74 2.94
N ILE A 523 16.84 15.08 3.78
CA ILE A 523 16.03 13.90 3.43
C ILE A 523 14.52 14.20 3.48
N HIS A 524 14.06 14.92 4.49
CA HIS A 524 12.62 15.04 4.72
C HIS A 524 12.07 16.32 4.09
N PRO A 525 11.01 16.21 3.26
CA PRO A 525 10.35 17.35 2.63
C PRO A 525 9.27 17.94 3.57
N TYR A 526 9.67 18.39 4.77
CA TYR A 526 8.80 18.95 5.81
C TYR A 526 7.70 19.87 5.28
N ASN A 527 8.08 20.92 4.56
CA ASN A 527 7.15 21.89 3.95
C ASN A 527 6.77 21.49 2.51
N GLY A 528 7.35 20.41 2.00
CA GLY A 528 7.07 19.83 0.68
C GLY A 528 5.92 18.82 0.67
N TYR A 529 5.43 18.36 1.83
CA TYR A 529 4.37 17.34 1.90
C TYR A 529 3.09 17.72 1.14
N GLN A 530 2.69 19.00 1.14
CA GLN A 530 1.54 19.44 0.35
C GLN A 530 1.81 19.34 -1.16
N VAL A 531 3.01 19.70 -1.60
CA VAL A 531 3.41 19.65 -3.01
C VAL A 531 3.54 18.21 -3.49
N MET A 532 4.03 17.30 -2.64
CA MET A 532 3.96 15.87 -2.89
C MET A 532 2.50 15.44 -3.10
N ALA A 533 1.61 15.73 -2.16
CA ALA A 533 0.21 15.36 -2.28
C ALA A 533 -0.43 15.93 -3.55
N ASN A 534 -0.10 17.16 -3.96
CA ASN A 534 -0.59 17.78 -5.19
C ASN A 534 -0.13 17.08 -6.47
N ALA A 535 1.02 16.39 -6.45
CA ALA A 535 1.53 15.64 -7.60
C ALA A 535 0.77 14.34 -7.89
N ILE A 536 -0.12 13.90 -6.99
CA ILE A 536 -0.94 12.71 -7.19
C ILE A 536 -2.09 13.01 -8.15
N ASP A 537 -2.14 12.32 -9.30
CA ASP A 537 -3.30 12.33 -10.19
C ASP A 537 -4.44 11.50 -9.60
N LEU A 538 -5.54 12.16 -9.22
CA LEU A 538 -6.68 11.50 -8.58
C LEU A 538 -7.41 10.53 -9.53
N ASN A 539 -7.25 10.65 -10.85
CA ASN A 539 -7.84 9.70 -11.81
C ASN A 539 -7.30 8.28 -11.67
N LEU A 540 -6.16 8.10 -11.00
CA LEU A 540 -5.62 6.79 -10.63
C LEU A 540 -6.54 6.05 -9.63
N PHE A 541 -7.37 6.77 -8.87
CA PHE A 541 -8.16 6.24 -7.76
C PHE A 541 -9.67 6.16 -8.05
N GLN A 542 -10.08 6.42 -9.29
CA GLN A 542 -11.48 6.26 -9.74
C GLN A 542 -11.82 4.79 -10.06
#